data_AF-A0A261EY79-F1
#
_entry.id   AF-A0A261EY79-F1
#
_cell.length_a   1.000
_cell.length_b   1.000
_cell.length_c   1.000
_cell.angle_alpha   90.00
_cell.angle_beta   90.00
_cell.angle_gamma   90.00
#
_symmetry.space_group_name_H-M   'P 1'
#
loop_
_entity.id
_entity.type
_entity.pdbx_description
1 polymer ?
#
loop_
_entity_poly.entity_id
_entity_poly.type
_entity_poly.pdbx_seq_one_letter_code
_entity_poly.pdbx_strand_id
1 'polypeptide(L)'
;MTKETLRQRKEWRRCSGELPEGGWLVINGVGKVMRETDDGLREPYNGDASGLIDAGARIRIARIAAGLTQEDLAKRVGLTQGTLWEWESGRRNPTRESLDKVFDALTPHDGPASSDASADGAADADTHSDVATSRPMPRTKANLRRLRDATETSQASLAIAAGLDINNPASVKDVRHWEDPKNRRWAPEPVWLMLEDTLTDQRATARETAKAIVEQQPDRTIPVTLHYYRNQNQYEADGFSGGYGVYNAMASMVGDLLEDAGYMVEFRYPDERL
;
A
#
# COMPACT_ATOMS: atom_id res chain seq x y z
N MET A 1 -22.07 -28.18 -8.51
CA MET A 1 -21.29 -26.92 -8.43
C MET A 1 -22.16 -25.84 -7.83
N THR A 2 -21.72 -25.16 -6.78
CA THR A 2 -22.53 -24.16 -6.05
C THR A 2 -22.51 -22.80 -6.76
N LYS A 3 -23.51 -21.95 -6.49
CA LYS A 3 -23.58 -20.57 -7.00
C LYS A 3 -22.36 -19.73 -6.59
N GLU A 4 -21.74 -20.05 -5.46
CA GLU A 4 -20.47 -19.50 -4.95
C GLU A 4 -19.31 -19.77 -5.91
N THR A 5 -19.13 -21.03 -6.34
CA THR A 5 -18.06 -21.44 -7.27
C THR A 5 -18.23 -20.82 -8.66
N LEU A 6 -19.48 -20.59 -9.09
CA LEU A 6 -19.81 -19.90 -10.34
C LEU A 6 -19.54 -18.38 -10.24
N ARG A 7 -19.75 -17.77 -9.07
CA ARG A 7 -19.45 -16.35 -8.82
C ARG A 7 -17.94 -16.09 -8.79
N GLN A 8 -17.18 -16.95 -8.11
CA GLN A 8 -15.70 -16.91 -8.09
C GLN A 8 -15.06 -17.23 -9.45
N ARG A 9 -15.73 -17.98 -10.34
CA ARG A 9 -15.28 -18.16 -11.74
C ARG A 9 -15.62 -16.97 -12.64
N LYS A 10 -16.70 -16.23 -12.37
CA LYS A 10 -17.09 -15.03 -13.15
C LYS A 10 -16.20 -13.80 -12.91
N GLU A 11 -15.43 -13.80 -11.82
CA GLU A 11 -14.68 -12.61 -11.39
C GLU A 11 -13.33 -12.46 -12.08
N TRP A 12 -12.76 -13.54 -12.61
CA TRP A 12 -11.43 -13.58 -13.21
C TRP A 12 -11.52 -13.67 -14.72
N ARG A 13 -10.75 -12.85 -15.42
CA ARG A 13 -10.58 -12.96 -16.88
C ARG A 13 -9.13 -13.24 -17.22
N ARG A 14 -8.89 -13.98 -18.31
CA ARG A 14 -7.57 -14.07 -18.92
C ARG A 14 -7.10 -12.69 -19.36
N CYS A 15 -5.82 -12.40 -19.13
CA CYS A 15 -5.20 -11.13 -19.47
C CYS A 15 -3.82 -11.24 -20.12
N SER A 16 -3.31 -12.45 -20.37
CA SER A 16 -2.08 -12.66 -21.13
C SER A 16 -2.22 -13.76 -22.19
N GLY A 17 -1.20 -13.87 -23.05
CA GLY A 17 -0.92 -15.08 -23.81
C GLY A 17 -0.53 -16.26 -22.91
N GLU A 18 -0.20 -17.38 -23.54
CA GLU A 18 0.34 -18.55 -22.84
C GLU A 18 1.75 -18.25 -22.33
N LEU A 19 2.05 -18.67 -21.10
CA LEU A 19 3.35 -18.45 -20.47
C LEU A 19 4.33 -19.56 -20.85
N PRO A 20 5.65 -19.29 -20.91
CA PRO A 20 6.67 -20.31 -21.19
C PRO A 20 6.63 -21.51 -20.24
N GLU A 21 6.29 -21.25 -18.98
CA GLU A 21 6.12 -22.24 -17.90
C GLU A 21 4.73 -22.89 -17.88
N GLY A 22 3.90 -22.67 -18.91
CA GLY A 22 2.52 -23.17 -19.01
C GLY A 22 1.49 -22.31 -18.27
N GLY A 23 0.24 -22.39 -18.69
CA GLY A 23 -0.86 -21.57 -18.18
C GLY A 23 -0.86 -20.13 -18.72
N TRP A 24 -1.64 -19.24 -18.08
CA TRP A 24 -1.79 -17.84 -18.46
C TRP A 24 -2.10 -16.96 -17.24
N LEU A 25 -1.92 -15.65 -17.38
CA LEU A 25 -2.30 -14.69 -16.35
C LEU A 25 -3.80 -14.38 -16.41
N VAL A 26 -4.41 -14.28 -15.24
CA VAL A 26 -5.79 -13.86 -15.03
C VAL A 26 -5.85 -12.66 -14.10
N ILE A 27 -6.82 -11.77 -14.31
CA ILE A 27 -7.05 -10.57 -13.49
C ILE A 27 -8.49 -10.53 -12.99
N ASN A 28 -8.69 -10.11 -11.74
CA ASN A 28 -10.02 -9.96 -11.15
C ASN A 28 -10.56 -8.52 -11.17
N GLY A 29 -11.72 -8.30 -10.53
CA GLY A 29 -12.37 -6.99 -10.42
C GLY A 29 -11.58 -5.94 -9.62
N VAL A 30 -10.75 -6.38 -8.66
CA VAL A 30 -9.90 -5.51 -7.83
C VAL A 30 -8.49 -5.34 -8.37
N GLY A 31 -8.20 -5.82 -9.58
CA GLY A 31 -6.91 -5.64 -10.24
C GLY A 31 -5.81 -6.62 -9.80
N LYS A 32 -6.15 -7.64 -9.00
CA LYS A 32 -5.21 -8.70 -8.62
C LYS A 32 -4.93 -9.60 -9.81
N VAL A 33 -3.65 -9.84 -10.11
CA VAL A 33 -3.18 -10.75 -11.16
C VAL A 33 -2.69 -12.06 -10.54
N MET A 34 -3.06 -13.18 -11.15
CA MET A 34 -2.65 -14.53 -10.75
C MET A 34 -2.31 -15.34 -12.01
N ARG A 35 -1.51 -16.40 -11.88
CA ARG A 35 -1.34 -17.41 -12.93
C ARG A 35 -2.44 -18.46 -12.79
N GLU A 36 -3.16 -18.75 -13.87
CA GLU A 36 -4.06 -19.90 -13.99
C GLU A 36 -3.35 -20.98 -14.79
N THR A 37 -3.17 -22.16 -14.20
CA THR A 37 -2.56 -23.34 -14.82
C THR A 37 -3.56 -24.06 -15.73
N ASP A 38 -3.07 -24.97 -16.57
CA ASP A 38 -3.92 -25.71 -17.52
C ASP A 38 -4.97 -26.60 -16.84
N ASP A 39 -4.69 -27.06 -15.61
CA ASP A 39 -5.63 -27.80 -14.75
C ASP A 39 -6.58 -26.88 -13.96
N GLY A 40 -6.48 -25.55 -14.14
CA GLY A 40 -7.40 -24.56 -13.61
C GLY A 40 -7.10 -24.11 -12.18
N LEU A 41 -5.92 -24.41 -11.64
CA LEU A 41 -5.45 -23.88 -10.36
C LEU A 41 -4.97 -22.43 -10.55
N ARG A 42 -5.18 -21.59 -9.52
CA ARG A 42 -4.73 -20.19 -9.52
C ARG A 42 -3.66 -19.97 -8.47
N GLU A 43 -2.51 -19.53 -8.93
CA GLU A 43 -1.31 -19.38 -8.11
C GLU A 43 -0.76 -17.95 -8.22
N PRO A 44 -0.08 -17.44 -7.19
CA PRO A 44 0.64 -16.18 -7.29
C PRO A 44 1.63 -16.22 -8.45
N TYR A 45 1.63 -15.18 -9.28
CA TYR A 45 2.65 -15.02 -10.31
C TYR A 45 3.80 -14.17 -9.76
N ASN A 46 4.98 -14.79 -9.63
CA ASN A 46 6.15 -14.15 -9.02
C ASN A 46 7.06 -13.44 -10.05
N GLY A 47 6.71 -13.46 -11.34
CA GLY A 47 7.45 -12.77 -12.41
C GLY A 47 6.92 -11.35 -12.68
N ASP A 48 7.59 -10.61 -13.55
CA ASP A 48 7.12 -9.30 -14.00
C ASP A 48 5.94 -9.45 -14.97
N ALA A 49 4.73 -9.20 -14.48
CA ALA A 49 3.52 -9.26 -15.29
C ALA A 49 3.38 -8.09 -16.28
N SER A 50 4.10 -6.97 -16.08
CA SER A 50 3.80 -5.69 -16.73
C SER A 50 3.92 -5.72 -18.26
N GLY A 51 4.85 -6.52 -18.79
CA GLY A 51 5.05 -6.75 -20.23
C GLY A 51 4.22 -7.89 -20.81
N LEU A 52 3.57 -8.70 -19.97
CA LEU A 52 2.86 -9.91 -20.38
C LEU A 52 1.35 -9.72 -20.44
N ILE A 53 0.81 -8.78 -19.67
CA ILE A 53 -0.61 -8.51 -19.58
C ILE A 53 -1.10 -7.54 -20.68
N ASP A 54 -2.36 -7.70 -21.07
CA ASP A 54 -2.99 -6.86 -22.07
C ASP A 54 -3.20 -5.41 -21.60
N ALA A 55 -3.44 -4.54 -22.59
CA ALA A 55 -3.67 -3.12 -22.36
C ALA A 55 -4.82 -2.85 -21.38
N GLY A 56 -5.89 -3.63 -21.44
CA GLY A 56 -7.04 -3.48 -20.54
C GLY A 56 -6.70 -3.79 -19.09
N ALA A 57 -5.85 -4.78 -18.84
CA ALA A 57 -5.39 -5.15 -17.51
C ALA A 57 -4.48 -4.06 -16.95
N ARG A 58 -3.58 -3.53 -17.79
CA ARG A 58 -2.71 -2.39 -17.43
C ARG A 58 -3.53 -1.16 -17.05
N ILE A 59 -4.55 -0.82 -17.85
CA ILE A 59 -5.47 0.28 -17.55
C ILE A 59 -6.18 0.05 -16.22
N ARG A 60 -6.75 -1.15 -16.00
CA ARG A 60 -7.44 -1.47 -14.74
C ARG A 60 -6.53 -1.32 -13.53
N ILE A 61 -5.33 -1.90 -13.59
CA ILE A 61 -4.35 -1.84 -12.50
C ILE A 61 -3.99 -0.38 -12.21
N ALA A 62 -3.65 0.39 -13.25
CA ALA A 62 -3.29 1.79 -13.09
C ALA A 62 -4.45 2.65 -12.58
N ARG A 63 -5.69 2.38 -13.02
CA ARG A 63 -6.90 3.06 -12.54
C ARG A 63 -7.15 2.80 -11.06
N ILE A 64 -7.11 1.53 -10.65
CA ILE A 64 -7.32 1.12 -9.26
C ILE A 64 -6.20 1.68 -8.38
N ALA A 65 -4.95 1.64 -8.88
CA ALA A 65 -3.82 2.31 -8.24
C ALA A 65 -4.03 3.82 -8.11
N ALA A 66 -4.68 4.48 -9.07
CA ALA A 66 -5.01 5.91 -8.96
C ALA A 66 -6.26 6.19 -8.09
N GLY A 67 -6.88 5.17 -7.48
CA GLY A 67 -8.10 5.30 -6.67
C GLY A 67 -9.34 5.72 -7.47
N LEU A 68 -9.32 5.54 -8.80
CA LEU A 68 -10.38 6.01 -9.69
C LEU A 68 -11.43 4.93 -9.93
N THR A 69 -12.70 5.32 -9.98
CA THR A 69 -13.73 4.45 -10.57
C THR A 69 -13.59 4.41 -12.09
N GLN A 70 -14.23 3.44 -12.74
CA GLN A 70 -14.29 3.41 -14.20
C GLN A 70 -14.96 4.69 -14.76
N GLU A 71 -15.92 5.23 -14.03
CA GLU A 71 -16.59 6.47 -14.41
C GLU A 71 -15.63 7.66 -14.32
N ASP A 72 -14.81 7.76 -13.26
CA ASP A 72 -13.86 8.86 -13.08
C ASP A 72 -12.80 8.89 -14.18
N LEU A 73 -12.19 7.74 -14.48
CA LEU A 73 -11.18 7.67 -15.53
C LEU A 73 -11.81 7.93 -16.91
N ALA A 74 -12.99 7.37 -17.18
CA ALA A 74 -13.68 7.62 -18.44
C ALA A 74 -13.99 9.11 -18.62
N LYS A 75 -14.50 9.79 -17.58
CA LYS A 75 -14.74 11.23 -17.57
C LYS A 75 -13.47 12.03 -17.85
N ARG A 76 -12.35 11.68 -17.19
CA ARG A 76 -11.06 12.38 -17.38
C ARG A 76 -10.52 12.26 -18.81
N VAL A 77 -10.77 11.14 -19.48
CA VAL A 77 -10.27 10.86 -20.84
C VAL A 77 -11.28 11.30 -21.92
N GLY A 78 -12.49 11.71 -21.54
CA GLY A 78 -13.57 12.04 -22.48
C GLY A 78 -14.20 10.80 -23.14
N LEU A 79 -14.22 9.68 -22.44
CA LEU A 79 -14.80 8.41 -22.86
C LEU A 79 -16.09 8.10 -22.09
N THR A 80 -16.85 7.12 -22.57
CA THR A 80 -17.95 6.55 -21.78
C THR A 80 -17.41 5.48 -20.83
N GLN A 81 -18.06 5.32 -19.67
CA GLN A 81 -17.76 4.22 -18.74
C GLN A 81 -17.84 2.85 -19.45
N GLY A 82 -18.80 2.66 -20.34
CA GLY A 82 -18.98 1.43 -21.12
C GLY A 82 -17.76 1.11 -22.01
N THR A 83 -17.19 2.12 -22.66
CA THR A 83 -15.96 1.97 -23.45
C THR A 83 -14.79 1.52 -22.59
N LEU A 84 -14.61 2.12 -21.42
CA LEU A 84 -13.56 1.74 -20.49
C LEU A 84 -13.76 0.33 -19.94
N TRP A 85 -15.01 -0.06 -19.63
CA TRP A 85 -15.36 -1.41 -19.21
C TRP A 85 -15.04 -2.46 -20.29
N GLU A 86 -15.34 -2.16 -21.56
CA GLU A 86 -15.02 -3.05 -22.69
C GLU A 86 -13.51 -3.25 -22.83
N TRP A 87 -12.71 -2.20 -22.59
CA TRP A 87 -11.25 -2.31 -22.54
C TRP A 87 -10.77 -3.12 -21.36
N GLU A 88 -11.18 -2.77 -20.14
CA GLU A 88 -10.72 -3.44 -18.93
C GLU A 88 -11.18 -4.90 -18.83
N SER A 89 -12.26 -5.27 -19.51
CA SER A 89 -12.75 -6.65 -19.61
C SER A 89 -12.10 -7.46 -20.74
N GLY A 90 -11.22 -6.85 -21.55
CA GLY A 90 -10.58 -7.50 -22.68
C GLY A 90 -11.52 -7.76 -23.87
N ARG A 91 -12.72 -7.19 -23.88
CA ARG A 91 -13.70 -7.34 -24.98
C ARG A 91 -13.35 -6.49 -26.19
N ARG A 92 -12.62 -5.40 -25.99
CA ARG A 92 -12.12 -4.53 -27.05
C ARG A 92 -10.74 -4.01 -26.68
N ASN A 93 -9.85 -3.92 -27.65
CA ASN A 93 -8.55 -3.30 -27.45
C ASN A 93 -8.60 -1.79 -27.72
N PRO A 94 -8.01 -0.95 -26.85
CA PRO A 94 -7.85 0.47 -27.11
C PRO A 94 -6.87 0.71 -28.26
N THR A 95 -7.04 1.84 -28.95
CA THR A 95 -6.03 2.32 -29.90
C THR A 95 -4.83 2.88 -29.15
N ARG A 96 -3.68 2.99 -29.82
CA ARG A 96 -2.49 3.61 -29.24
C ARG A 96 -2.76 5.05 -28.76
N GLU A 97 -3.44 5.85 -29.58
CA GLU A 97 -3.83 7.22 -29.21
C GLU A 97 -4.73 7.25 -27.95
N SER A 98 -5.65 6.30 -27.83
CA SER A 98 -6.51 6.21 -26.65
C SER A 98 -5.73 5.81 -25.41
N LEU A 99 -4.75 4.90 -25.56
CA LEU A 99 -3.85 4.53 -24.47
C LEU A 99 -3.04 5.72 -23.99
N ASP A 100 -2.49 6.52 -24.89
CA ASP A 100 -1.73 7.71 -24.55
C ASP A 100 -2.60 8.67 -23.71
N LYS A 101 -3.83 8.96 -24.14
CA LYS A 101 -4.79 9.79 -23.37
C LYS A 101 -5.14 9.21 -22.00
N VAL A 102 -5.31 7.89 -21.91
CA VAL A 102 -5.58 7.21 -20.64
C VAL A 102 -4.38 7.32 -19.70
N PHE A 103 -3.17 7.08 -20.19
CA PHE A 103 -1.96 7.20 -19.38
C PHE A 103 -1.72 8.65 -18.94
N ASP A 104 -1.95 9.62 -19.83
CA ASP A 104 -1.87 11.05 -19.49
C ASP A 104 -2.90 11.44 -18.42
N ALA A 105 -4.14 10.93 -18.49
CA ALA A 105 -5.17 11.19 -17.49
C ALA A 105 -4.97 10.46 -16.15
N LEU A 106 -4.20 9.37 -16.17
CA LEU A 106 -3.77 8.63 -14.99
C LEU A 106 -2.55 9.29 -14.33
N THR A 107 -1.79 10.10 -15.08
CA THR A 107 -0.78 10.99 -14.49
C THR A 107 -1.45 12.26 -13.96
N PRO A 108 -1.28 12.64 -12.68
CA PRO A 108 -1.83 13.88 -12.17
C PRO A 108 -1.21 15.08 -12.90
N HIS A 109 -2.03 15.81 -13.65
CA HIS A 109 -1.77 17.22 -13.92
C HIS A 109 -2.30 18.02 -12.73
N ASP A 110 -1.41 18.70 -12.00
CA ASP A 110 -1.78 19.61 -10.93
C ASP A 110 -2.80 20.64 -11.43
N GLY A 111 -4.00 20.58 -10.87
CA GLY A 111 -4.99 21.64 -10.90
C GLY A 111 -5.81 21.54 -9.61
N PRO A 112 -6.03 22.64 -8.87
CA PRO A 112 -6.89 22.61 -7.69
C PRO A 112 -8.28 22.18 -8.16
N ALA A 113 -8.79 21.08 -7.60
CA ALA A 113 -10.21 20.78 -7.69
C ALA A 113 -10.95 21.99 -7.09
N SER A 114 -11.65 22.71 -7.95
CA SER A 114 -12.44 23.89 -7.64
C SER A 114 -13.31 23.63 -6.42
N SER A 115 -13.09 24.42 -5.38
CA SER A 115 -14.07 24.73 -4.36
C SER A 115 -15.25 25.43 -5.03
N ASP A 116 -16.45 24.87 -4.89
CA ASP A 116 -17.71 25.62 -4.73
C ASP A 116 -18.85 24.67 -4.34
N ALA A 117 -19.33 24.82 -3.10
CA ALA A 117 -20.76 24.87 -2.74
C ALA A 117 -20.91 24.94 -1.20
N SER A 118 -21.47 26.06 -0.76
CA SER A 118 -21.73 26.45 0.63
C SER A 118 -22.92 25.73 1.29
N ALA A 119 -22.81 25.67 2.62
CA ALA A 119 -23.77 25.63 3.74
C ALA A 119 -25.29 25.46 3.52
N ASP A 120 -25.88 24.52 4.29
CA ASP A 120 -26.94 24.69 5.34
C ASP A 120 -27.54 23.29 5.64
N GLY A 121 -27.92 22.81 6.83
CA GLY A 121 -27.98 23.29 8.20
C GLY A 121 -28.25 22.07 9.16
N ALA A 122 -28.32 22.35 10.46
CA ALA A 122 -28.48 21.47 11.65
C ALA A 122 -29.70 20.47 11.58
N ALA A 123 -29.91 19.44 12.41
CA ALA A 123 -29.44 19.00 13.73
C ALA A 123 -29.83 17.49 13.96
N ASP A 124 -29.36 16.95 15.09
CA ASP A 124 -29.93 15.87 15.94
C ASP A 124 -29.23 14.49 16.02
N ALA A 125 -28.56 14.35 17.17
CA ALA A 125 -28.52 13.24 18.15
C ALA A 125 -28.32 11.76 17.76
N ASP A 126 -27.40 11.18 18.54
CA ASP A 126 -27.34 9.82 19.08
C ASP A 126 -26.58 8.70 18.32
N THR A 127 -25.43 8.37 18.92
CA THR A 127 -24.97 7.02 19.32
C THR A 127 -25.03 5.91 18.27
N HIS A 128 -23.87 5.57 17.69
CA HIS A 128 -23.23 4.24 17.76
C HIS A 128 -22.10 4.10 16.72
N SER A 129 -20.95 3.58 17.18
CA SER A 129 -19.92 2.89 16.38
C SER A 129 -19.11 3.75 15.39
N ASP A 130 -18.02 4.35 15.89
CA ASP A 130 -16.93 4.93 15.10
C ASP A 130 -16.17 3.86 14.29
N VAL A 131 -16.75 3.37 13.20
CA VAL A 131 -15.97 2.90 12.05
C VAL A 131 -15.80 4.12 11.17
N ALA A 132 -14.84 4.97 11.54
CA ALA A 132 -14.43 6.10 10.73
C ALA A 132 -14.08 5.58 9.33
N THR A 133 -14.91 5.92 8.35
CA THR A 133 -14.55 5.79 6.93
C THR A 133 -13.45 6.81 6.68
N SER A 134 -12.22 6.44 7.05
CA SER A 134 -11.03 7.26 6.97
C SER A 134 -10.92 7.83 5.57
N ARG A 135 -11.15 9.14 5.43
CA ARG A 135 -10.86 9.87 4.19
C ARG A 135 -9.43 9.52 3.76
N PRO A 136 -9.20 9.05 2.52
CA PRO A 136 -7.89 8.58 2.11
C PRO A 136 -6.86 9.70 2.28
N MET A 137 -5.67 9.37 2.79
CA MET A 137 -4.62 10.36 3.00
C MET A 137 -4.32 11.10 1.69
N PRO A 138 -4.18 12.44 1.72
CA PRO A 138 -3.82 13.17 0.51
C PRO A 138 -2.49 12.67 -0.06
N ARG A 139 -2.45 12.30 -1.34
CA ARG A 139 -1.27 11.76 -2.03
C ARG A 139 -0.28 12.87 -2.41
N THR A 140 0.32 13.54 -1.41
CA THR A 140 1.35 14.58 -1.61
C THR A 140 2.75 14.04 -1.36
N LYS A 141 3.77 14.57 -2.04
CA LYS A 141 5.18 14.16 -1.79
C LYS A 141 5.60 14.34 -0.33
N ALA A 142 5.08 15.38 0.32
CA ALA A 142 5.28 15.61 1.76
C ALA A 142 4.62 14.52 2.61
N ASN A 143 3.40 14.08 2.27
CA ASN A 143 2.73 12.99 2.97
C ASN A 143 3.40 11.64 2.74
N LEU A 144 3.96 11.40 1.54
CA LEU A 144 4.78 10.20 1.29
C LEU A 144 5.98 10.16 2.22
N ARG A 145 6.73 11.28 2.26
CA ARG A 145 7.89 11.41 3.15
C ARG A 145 7.49 11.25 4.61
N ARG A 146 6.40 11.89 5.04
CA ARG A 146 5.86 11.76 6.39
C ARG A 146 5.51 10.31 6.73
N LEU A 147 4.84 9.59 5.82
CA LEU A 147 4.51 8.18 6.03
C LEU A 147 5.78 7.34 6.18
N ARG A 148 6.75 7.52 5.29
CA ARG A 148 8.04 6.84 5.35
C ARG A 148 8.78 7.13 6.66
N ASP A 149 8.81 8.39 7.09
CA ASP A 149 9.46 8.80 8.33
C ASP A 149 8.71 8.23 9.56
N ALA A 150 7.37 8.20 9.54
CA ALA A 150 6.55 7.65 10.62
C ALA A 150 6.70 6.13 10.80
N THR A 151 6.99 5.41 9.72
CA THR A 151 7.33 3.98 9.76
C THR A 151 8.83 3.73 9.96
N GLU A 152 9.63 4.78 10.18
CA GLU A 152 11.12 4.78 10.19
C GLU A 152 11.75 3.97 9.04
N THR A 153 11.07 3.93 7.90
CA THR A 153 11.56 3.21 6.73
C THR A 153 12.63 4.05 6.05
N SER A 154 13.87 3.56 5.95
CA SER A 154 14.90 4.30 5.20
C SER A 154 14.58 4.36 3.71
N GLN A 155 15.14 5.31 2.95
CA GLN A 155 14.97 5.32 1.48
C GLN A 155 15.48 4.03 0.82
N ALA A 156 16.55 3.43 1.37
CA ALA A 156 17.08 2.15 0.89
C ALA A 156 16.12 0.99 1.22
N SER A 157 15.58 0.94 2.43
CA SER A 157 14.58 -0.04 2.85
C SER A 157 13.30 0.07 2.04
N LEU A 158 12.86 1.29 1.72
CA LEU A 158 11.69 1.51 0.87
C LEU A 158 11.95 1.05 -0.57
N ALA A 159 13.15 1.27 -1.11
CA ALA A 159 13.52 0.76 -2.43
C ALA A 159 13.50 -0.78 -2.48
N ILE A 160 14.06 -1.44 -1.46
CA ILE A 160 14.01 -2.91 -1.29
C ILE A 160 12.56 -3.39 -1.27
N ALA A 161 11.73 -2.80 -0.38
CA ALA A 161 10.34 -3.20 -0.19
C ALA A 161 9.47 -2.92 -1.42
N ALA A 162 9.79 -1.89 -2.19
CA ALA A 162 9.13 -1.57 -3.45
C ALA A 162 9.57 -2.47 -4.63
N GLY A 163 10.44 -3.46 -4.38
CA GLY A 163 10.96 -4.37 -5.41
C GLY A 163 11.90 -3.70 -6.40
N LEU A 164 12.49 -2.55 -6.06
CA LEU A 164 13.50 -1.91 -6.88
C LEU A 164 14.83 -2.64 -6.75
N ASP A 165 15.59 -2.71 -7.84
CA ASP A 165 16.91 -3.37 -7.83
C ASP A 165 17.87 -2.64 -6.88
N ILE A 166 18.23 -3.30 -5.79
CA ILE A 166 19.03 -2.75 -4.69
C ILE A 166 20.51 -2.60 -5.09
N ASN A 167 20.94 -3.33 -6.12
CA ASN A 167 22.29 -3.23 -6.68
C ASN A 167 22.39 -2.08 -7.69
N ASN A 168 21.26 -1.49 -8.06
CA ASN A 168 21.19 -0.34 -8.93
C ASN A 168 21.11 0.95 -8.10
N PRO A 169 22.15 1.82 -8.10
CA PRO A 169 22.11 3.09 -7.39
C PRO A 169 21.00 4.05 -7.88
N ALA A 170 20.42 3.80 -9.06
CA ALA A 170 19.25 4.52 -9.54
C ALA A 170 17.97 4.25 -8.71
N SER A 171 17.88 3.12 -8.01
CA SER A 171 16.70 2.75 -7.22
C SER A 171 16.50 3.65 -6.00
N VAL A 172 17.57 4.00 -5.28
CA VAL A 172 17.52 4.99 -4.19
C VAL A 172 17.25 6.40 -4.74
N LYS A 173 17.79 6.69 -5.94
CA LYS A 173 17.52 7.94 -6.65
C LYS A 173 16.03 8.08 -7.01
N ASP A 174 15.34 6.98 -7.29
CA ASP A 174 13.91 6.97 -7.56
C ASP A 174 13.08 7.34 -6.33
N VAL A 175 13.41 6.80 -5.15
CA VAL A 175 12.76 7.20 -3.89
C VAL A 175 12.96 8.69 -3.61
N ARG A 176 14.17 9.21 -3.82
CA ARG A 176 14.44 10.66 -3.69
C ARG A 176 13.60 11.49 -4.64
N HIS A 177 13.44 11.05 -5.88
CA HIS A 177 12.59 11.73 -6.84
C HIS A 177 11.12 11.74 -6.41
N TRP A 178 10.63 10.66 -5.78
CA TRP A 178 9.25 10.61 -5.27
C TRP A 178 9.01 11.64 -4.16
N GLU A 179 10.01 11.92 -3.32
CA GLU A 179 9.92 12.87 -2.20
C GLU A 179 10.30 14.32 -2.58
N ASP A 180 10.96 14.55 -3.72
CA ASP A 180 11.38 15.89 -4.16
C ASP A 180 10.23 16.66 -4.85
N PRO A 181 9.77 17.80 -4.29
CA PRO A 181 8.71 18.61 -4.89
C PRO A 181 9.07 19.19 -6.26
N LYS A 182 10.36 19.32 -6.60
CA LYS A 182 10.81 19.81 -7.91
C LYS A 182 10.83 18.70 -8.96
N ASN A 183 10.70 17.45 -8.56
CA ASN A 183 10.76 16.30 -9.45
C ASN A 183 9.36 15.82 -9.86
N ARG A 184 9.16 15.58 -11.15
CA ARG A 184 7.87 15.18 -11.73
C ARG A 184 7.54 13.70 -11.51
N ARG A 185 8.49 12.89 -11.05
CA ARG A 185 8.27 11.46 -10.81
C ARG A 185 7.56 11.25 -9.47
N TRP A 186 6.52 10.44 -9.48
CA TRP A 186 5.70 10.12 -8.30
C TRP A 186 5.95 8.69 -7.84
N ALA A 187 5.77 8.45 -6.53
CA ALA A 187 5.75 7.09 -6.01
C ALA A 187 4.56 6.32 -6.60
N PRO A 188 4.77 5.08 -7.09
CA PRO A 188 3.68 4.20 -7.49
C PRO A 188 2.73 3.92 -6.31
N GLU A 189 1.43 3.70 -6.58
CA GLU A 189 0.46 3.40 -5.52
C GLU A 189 0.83 2.19 -4.64
N PRO A 190 1.42 1.08 -5.14
CA PRO A 190 1.84 -0.01 -4.27
C PRO A 190 2.82 0.42 -3.16
N VAL A 191 3.62 1.47 -3.39
CA VAL A 191 4.51 2.03 -2.37
C VAL A 191 3.72 2.75 -1.28
N TRP A 192 2.67 3.47 -1.67
CA TRP A 192 1.77 4.13 -0.72
C TRP A 192 1.00 3.14 0.14
N LEU A 193 0.38 2.13 -0.50
CA LEU A 193 -0.37 1.09 0.21
C LEU A 193 0.53 0.32 1.17
N MET A 194 1.75 -0.03 0.76
CA MET A 194 2.71 -0.70 1.63
C MET A 194 3.05 0.16 2.86
N LEU A 195 3.32 1.46 2.71
CA LEU A 195 3.60 2.34 3.85
C LEU A 195 2.39 2.54 4.77
N GLU A 196 1.19 2.65 4.19
CA GLU A 196 -0.07 2.77 4.94
C GLU A 196 -0.41 1.50 5.72
N ASP A 197 -0.28 0.33 5.09
CA ASP A 197 -0.46 -0.98 5.73
C ASP A 197 0.60 -1.16 6.82
N THR A 198 1.87 -0.87 6.54
CA THR A 198 2.95 -0.94 7.54
C THR A 198 2.64 -0.09 8.76
N LEU A 199 2.22 1.16 8.58
CA LEU A 199 1.88 2.05 9.69
C LEU A 199 0.63 1.56 10.45
N THR A 200 -0.34 1.01 9.74
CA THR A 200 -1.56 0.44 10.33
C THR A 200 -1.22 -0.77 11.20
N ASP A 201 -0.40 -1.68 10.68
CA ASP A 201 0.08 -2.87 11.37
C ASP A 201 0.93 -2.48 12.59
N GLN A 202 1.90 -1.57 12.44
CA GLN A 202 2.70 -1.07 13.56
C GLN A 202 1.83 -0.53 14.70
N ARG A 203 0.80 0.27 14.38
CA ARG A 203 -0.12 0.82 15.38
C ARG A 203 -0.99 -0.25 16.02
N ALA A 204 -1.46 -1.22 15.25
CA ALA A 204 -2.26 -2.33 15.78
C ALA A 204 -1.42 -3.20 16.72
N THR A 205 -0.24 -3.63 16.27
CA THR A 205 0.71 -4.40 17.06
C THR A 205 1.14 -3.63 18.31
N ALA A 206 1.48 -2.34 18.21
CA ALA A 206 1.89 -1.56 19.37
C ALA A 206 0.81 -1.51 20.46
N ARG A 207 -0.46 -1.34 20.08
CA ARG A 207 -1.58 -1.36 21.03
C ARG A 207 -1.75 -2.71 21.70
N GLU A 208 -1.64 -3.80 20.94
CA GLU A 208 -1.78 -5.15 21.48
C GLU A 208 -0.61 -5.52 22.40
N THR A 209 0.61 -5.16 22.02
CA THR A 209 1.81 -5.35 22.84
C THR A 209 1.75 -4.52 24.13
N ALA A 210 1.41 -3.23 24.06
CA ALA A 210 1.26 -2.40 25.25
C ALA A 210 0.19 -2.96 26.20
N LYS A 211 -0.96 -3.39 25.66
CA LYS A 211 -2.02 -4.04 26.45
C LYS A 211 -1.51 -5.31 27.14
N ALA A 212 -0.80 -6.18 26.43
CA ALA A 212 -0.26 -7.41 27.01
C ALA A 212 0.76 -7.13 28.13
N ILE A 213 1.60 -6.11 27.98
CA ILE A 213 2.54 -5.67 29.03
C ILE A 213 1.79 -5.20 30.27
N VAL A 214 0.76 -4.35 30.11
CA VAL A 214 -0.04 -3.85 31.23
C VAL A 214 -0.72 -4.99 32.00
N GLU A 215 -1.21 -6.01 31.29
CA GLU A 215 -1.84 -7.20 31.90
C GLU A 215 -0.83 -8.06 32.67
N GLN A 216 0.39 -8.21 32.16
CA GLN A 216 1.43 -9.05 32.77
C GLN A 216 2.16 -8.36 33.92
N GLN A 217 2.31 -7.03 33.86
CA GLN A 217 3.01 -6.22 34.84
C GLN A 217 2.10 -5.10 35.33
N PRO A 218 1.19 -5.35 36.30
CA PRO A 218 0.31 -4.32 36.83
C PRO A 218 1.04 -3.30 37.73
N ASP A 219 2.21 -3.65 38.26
CA ASP A 219 3.04 -2.76 39.07
C ASP A 219 3.81 -1.78 38.20
N ARG A 220 3.39 -0.52 38.24
CA ARG A 220 3.93 0.59 37.44
C ARG A 220 5.23 1.16 38.00
N THR A 221 5.62 0.76 39.22
CA THR A 221 6.87 1.24 39.84
C THR A 221 8.10 0.53 39.29
N ILE A 222 7.92 -0.61 38.63
CA ILE A 222 8.98 -1.34 37.94
C ILE A 222 9.04 -0.81 36.50
N PRO A 223 10.20 -0.31 36.03
CA PRO A 223 10.35 0.11 34.64
C PRO A 223 10.09 -1.03 33.67
N VAL A 224 9.40 -0.74 32.56
CA VAL A 224 9.29 -1.66 31.42
C VAL A 224 10.46 -1.41 30.50
N THR A 225 11.29 -2.43 30.27
CA THR A 225 12.40 -2.35 29.32
C THR A 225 11.94 -2.74 27.92
N LEU A 226 12.18 -1.87 26.94
CA LEU A 226 11.96 -2.15 25.52
C LEU A 226 13.31 -2.17 24.79
N HIS A 227 13.50 -3.15 23.91
CA HIS A 227 14.71 -3.20 23.08
C HIS A 227 14.65 -2.15 21.98
N TYR A 228 15.76 -1.48 21.77
CA TYR A 228 15.99 -0.56 20.65
C TYR A 228 17.25 -1.02 19.91
N TYR A 229 17.24 -1.04 18.59
CA TYR A 229 18.37 -1.57 17.80
C TYR A 229 19.14 -0.45 17.12
N ARG A 230 20.48 -0.50 17.14
CA ARG A 230 21.32 0.53 16.49
C ARG A 230 21.61 0.25 15.03
N ASN A 231 21.54 -1.01 14.65
CA ASN A 231 21.89 -1.46 13.31
C ASN A 231 21.22 -2.81 13.00
N GLN A 232 21.21 -3.13 11.71
CA GLN A 232 20.60 -4.34 11.18
C GLN A 232 21.20 -5.63 11.78
N ASN A 233 22.51 -5.66 12.04
CA ASN A 233 23.19 -6.85 12.57
C ASN A 233 22.70 -7.21 13.98
N GLN A 234 22.47 -6.23 14.87
CA GLN A 234 21.92 -6.50 16.20
C GLN A 234 20.51 -7.07 16.11
N TYR A 235 19.68 -6.50 15.24
CA TYR A 235 18.29 -6.90 15.05
C TYR A 235 18.16 -8.33 14.49
N GLU A 236 18.99 -8.67 13.50
CA GLU A 236 19.01 -10.02 12.93
C GLU A 236 19.64 -11.05 13.87
N ALA A 237 20.58 -10.66 14.74
CA ALA A 237 21.18 -11.55 15.73
C ALA A 237 20.16 -12.10 16.74
N ASP A 238 19.11 -11.33 17.03
CA ASP A 238 17.99 -11.74 17.88
C ASP A 238 16.93 -12.56 17.11
N GLY A 239 17.18 -12.87 15.83
CA GLY A 239 16.32 -13.71 15.00
C GLY A 239 15.17 -12.98 14.30
N PHE A 240 15.16 -11.64 14.35
CA PHE A 240 14.18 -10.85 13.63
C PHE A 240 14.55 -10.65 12.16
N SER A 241 13.53 -10.36 11.33
CA SER A 241 13.70 -10.06 9.91
C SER A 241 13.03 -8.72 9.55
N GLY A 242 13.38 -8.16 8.39
CA GLY A 242 12.96 -6.83 7.99
C GLY A 242 13.92 -5.73 8.48
N GLY A 243 13.54 -4.45 8.33
CA GLY A 243 14.40 -3.34 8.71
C GLY A 243 14.29 -2.99 10.19
N TYR A 244 15.42 -2.91 10.90
CA TYR A 244 15.43 -2.60 12.35
C TYR A 244 14.75 -1.26 12.72
N GLY A 245 14.78 -0.25 11.84
CA GLY A 245 14.05 1.02 12.04
C GLY A 245 12.54 0.83 12.14
N VAL A 246 11.96 -0.06 11.33
CA VAL A 246 10.52 -0.36 11.37
C VAL A 246 10.13 -0.96 12.73
N TYR A 247 10.99 -1.81 13.30
CA TYR A 247 10.79 -2.32 14.65
C TYR A 247 10.94 -1.21 15.70
N ASN A 248 11.98 -0.40 15.61
CA ASN A 248 12.23 0.69 16.56
C ASN A 248 11.08 1.72 16.59
N ALA A 249 10.49 2.04 15.42
CA ALA A 249 9.29 2.87 15.34
C ALA A 249 8.12 2.25 16.12
N MET A 250 7.88 0.95 15.95
CA MET A 250 6.85 0.22 16.69
C MET A 250 7.16 0.20 18.19
N ALA A 251 8.41 -0.08 18.59
CA ALA A 251 8.84 -0.07 19.99
C ALA A 251 8.65 1.31 20.63
N SER A 252 8.92 2.39 19.88
CA SER A 252 8.66 3.76 20.32
C SER A 252 7.15 4.00 20.54
N MET A 253 6.29 3.54 19.61
CA MET A 253 4.83 3.63 19.79
C MET A 253 4.34 2.83 21.01
N VAL A 254 4.93 1.67 21.29
CA VAL A 254 4.63 0.91 22.53
C VAL A 254 5.05 1.71 23.75
N GLY A 255 6.24 2.31 23.73
CA GLY A 255 6.73 3.18 24.79
C GLY A 255 5.77 4.34 25.09
N ASP A 256 5.40 5.10 24.06
CA ASP A 256 4.45 6.22 24.17
C ASP A 256 3.12 5.77 24.81
N LEU A 257 2.56 4.63 24.37
CA LEU A 257 1.32 4.08 24.91
C LEU A 257 1.43 3.65 26.38
N LEU A 258 2.59 3.12 26.78
CA LEU A 258 2.84 2.72 28.16
C LEU A 258 3.06 3.95 29.07
N GLU A 259 3.78 4.95 28.59
CA GLU A 259 3.99 6.23 29.29
C GLU A 259 2.65 6.96 29.49
N ASP A 260 1.80 7.02 28.46
CA ASP A 260 0.42 7.55 28.55
C ASP A 260 -0.43 6.77 29.57
N ALA A 261 -0.17 5.47 29.73
CA ALA A 261 -0.81 4.62 30.74
C ALA A 261 -0.20 4.77 32.15
N GLY A 262 0.86 5.57 32.31
CA GLY A 262 1.52 5.86 33.58
C GLY A 262 2.61 4.86 33.98
N TYR A 263 3.19 4.13 33.03
CA TYR A 263 4.37 3.30 33.25
C TYR A 263 5.66 4.11 33.05
N MET A 264 6.71 3.71 33.75
CA MET A 264 8.07 4.14 33.41
C MET A 264 8.62 3.22 32.33
N VAL A 265 9.09 3.78 31.21
CA VAL A 265 9.67 3.02 30.11
C VAL A 265 11.16 3.30 30.02
N GLU A 266 11.95 2.26 29.81
CA GLU A 266 13.39 2.34 29.57
C GLU A 266 13.73 1.65 28.25
N PHE A 267 14.32 2.38 27.31
CA PHE A 267 14.86 1.78 26.09
C PHE A 267 16.29 1.32 26.33
N ARG A 268 16.61 0.08 25.94
CA ARG A 268 17.97 -0.48 26.05
C ARG A 268 18.43 -1.09 24.75
N TYR A 269 19.74 -1.01 24.50
CA TYR A 269 20.35 -1.79 23.44
C TYR A 269 20.55 -3.24 23.90
N PRO A 270 20.37 -4.25 23.02
CA PRO A 270 20.55 -5.67 23.40
C PRO A 270 21.94 -6.02 23.94
N ASP A 271 22.96 -5.22 23.59
CA ASP A 271 24.35 -5.37 24.03
C ASP A 271 24.67 -4.64 25.35
N GLU A 272 23.75 -3.83 25.88
CA GLU A 272 23.87 -3.26 27.23
C GLU A 272 23.55 -4.35 28.26
N ARG A 273 24.58 -4.81 28.98
CA ARG A 273 24.42 -5.84 30.02
C ARG A 273 23.38 -5.43 31.07
N LEU A 274 22.51 -6.38 31.43
CA LEU A 274 21.67 -6.36 32.64
C LEU A 274 22.52 -6.23 33.91
#